data_AF-G9NV94-F1
#
_entry.id   AF-G9NV94-F1
#
_cell.length_a   1.000
_cell.length_b   1.000
_cell.length_c   1.000
_cell.angle_alpha   90.00
_cell.angle_beta   90.00
_cell.angle_gamma   90.00
#
_symmetry.space_group_name_H-M   'P 1'
#
loop_
_entity.id
_entity.type
_entity.pdbx_description
1 polymer ?
#
loop_
_entity_poly.entity_id
_entity_poly.type
_entity_poly.pdbx_seq_one_letter_code
_entity_poly.pdbx_strand_id
1 'polypeptide(L)'
;MDPYEAEAGKIPPTDLYYDLPLYGRYNPSPQDFKPLEEYCNSNTQEALQYWTEVLEKCDSTCYVYQNPFGGRDVFALGSIIIKSCHLGTRDAGSESSRDYSTADKNEVAAIQLVPNTVPVPRIFFSGKLKGKDAIVQERIPGVALNVAWPYLSPAQKDSFKEQTQKMMAELSTVQPPSTVLEPTYIMPDPNPIVNRDISSSESAILFSDRSERGSRKLNFMHNDLQPSNIIVRNDQIVGIVDWEHAGWFHWDDVGAVHSRFRTPRREDFAGIQLSEEELNDLEYWGDLYAFEPSDSSMCFK
;
A
#
# COMPACT_ATOMS: atom_id res chain seq x y z
N MET A 1 -12.06 20.41 -9.79
CA MET A 1 -11.48 20.60 -8.44
C MET A 1 -9.98 20.46 -8.58
N ASP A 2 -9.19 21.02 -7.68
CA ASP A 2 -7.77 20.70 -7.63
C ASP A 2 -7.61 19.21 -7.22
N PRO A 3 -7.05 18.33 -8.08
CA PRO A 3 -6.81 16.93 -7.74
C PRO A 3 -5.88 16.74 -6.54
N TYR A 4 -5.07 17.76 -6.20
CA TYR A 4 -4.07 17.73 -5.15
C TYR A 4 -4.51 18.44 -3.87
N GLU A 5 -5.79 18.78 -3.73
CA GLU A 5 -6.32 19.38 -2.51
C GLU A 5 -6.18 18.40 -1.32
N ALA A 6 -5.27 18.70 -0.40
CA ALA A 6 -4.96 17.83 0.73
C ALA A 6 -5.49 18.37 2.07
N GLU A 7 -6.14 19.54 2.06
CA GLU A 7 -6.76 20.12 3.25
C GLU A 7 -8.23 19.71 3.36
N ALA A 8 -8.56 18.97 4.43
CA ALA A 8 -9.92 18.50 4.73
C ALA A 8 -11.00 19.60 4.64
N GLY A 9 -10.70 20.81 5.12
CA GLY A 9 -11.65 21.93 5.15
C GLY A 9 -11.94 22.57 3.79
N LYS A 10 -11.20 22.20 2.74
CA LYS A 10 -11.37 22.72 1.37
C LYS A 10 -12.05 21.72 0.43
N ILE A 11 -12.34 20.51 0.92
CA ILE A 11 -13.04 19.48 0.15
C ILE A 11 -14.50 19.90 -0.04
N PRO A 12 -15.05 19.91 -1.26
CA PRO A 12 -16.43 20.27 -1.47
C PRO A 12 -17.38 19.10 -1.15
N PRO A 13 -18.65 19.38 -0.83
CA PRO A 13 -19.64 18.36 -0.45
C PRO A 13 -19.95 17.30 -1.51
N THR A 14 -19.50 17.51 -2.75
CA THR A 14 -19.70 16.56 -3.87
C THR A 14 -18.56 15.54 -4.01
N ASP A 15 -17.50 15.67 -3.22
CA ASP A 15 -16.38 14.72 -3.23
C ASP A 15 -16.83 13.36 -2.64
N LEU A 16 -16.40 12.26 -3.28
CA LEU A 16 -16.76 10.90 -2.88
C LEU A 16 -16.31 10.57 -1.43
N TYR A 17 -15.23 11.22 -0.99
CA TYR A 17 -14.61 11.00 0.32
C TYR A 17 -14.84 12.19 1.27
N TYR A 18 -15.86 13.03 1.02
CA TYR A 18 -16.17 14.19 1.86
C TYR A 18 -16.33 13.84 3.35
N ASP A 19 -17.00 12.72 3.65
CA ASP A 19 -17.22 12.25 5.03
C ASP A 19 -15.99 11.53 5.64
N LEU A 20 -14.91 11.38 4.87
CA LEU A 20 -13.65 10.72 5.25
C LEU A 20 -12.46 11.67 5.07
N PRO A 21 -12.39 12.79 5.82
CA PRO A 21 -11.44 13.89 5.57
C PRO A 21 -9.96 13.53 5.69
N LEU A 22 -9.63 12.45 6.39
CA LEU A 22 -8.25 11.96 6.55
C LEU A 22 -7.89 10.86 5.54
N TYR A 23 -8.87 10.30 4.84
CA TYR A 23 -8.64 9.23 3.88
C TYR A 23 -7.94 9.78 2.64
N GLY A 24 -6.72 9.28 2.41
CA GLY A 24 -5.94 9.62 1.23
C GLY A 24 -5.59 11.10 1.08
N ARG A 25 -5.61 11.91 2.15
CA ARG A 25 -5.24 13.33 2.10
C ARG A 25 -4.37 13.71 3.28
N TYR A 26 -3.27 14.41 3.02
CA TYR A 26 -2.43 14.98 4.07
C TYR A 26 -1.70 16.25 3.62
N ASN A 27 -2.05 17.37 4.23
CA ASN A 27 -1.26 18.59 4.19
C ASN A 27 -0.60 18.83 5.56
N PRO A 28 0.74 18.87 5.67
CA PRO A 28 1.42 19.08 6.95
C PRO A 28 1.11 20.43 7.58
N SER A 29 0.87 20.43 8.89
CA SER A 29 0.78 21.62 9.71
C SER A 29 2.01 21.80 10.60
N PRO A 30 2.49 23.03 10.85
CA PRO A 30 3.53 23.26 11.86
C PRO A 30 3.14 22.82 13.27
N GLN A 31 1.84 22.71 13.56
CA GLN A 31 1.31 22.23 14.83
C GLN A 31 1.13 20.70 14.89
N ASP A 32 1.40 19.98 13.79
CA ASP A 32 1.29 18.53 13.77
C ASP A 32 2.21 17.90 14.80
N PHE A 33 1.71 16.85 15.45
CA PHE A 33 2.54 15.94 16.23
C PHE A 33 3.67 15.39 15.36
N LYS A 34 4.89 15.39 15.89
CA LYS A 34 6.08 14.81 15.28
C LYS A 34 6.72 13.81 16.24
N PRO A 35 7.15 12.63 15.77
CA PRO A 35 7.88 11.68 16.59
C PRO A 35 9.17 12.25 17.18
N LEU A 36 9.49 11.88 18.41
CA LEU A 36 10.81 12.10 18.98
C LEU A 36 11.81 11.12 18.36
N GLU A 37 12.85 11.67 17.74
CA GLU A 37 13.86 10.89 17.00
C GLU A 37 14.57 9.83 17.85
N GLU A 38 14.81 10.13 19.13
CA GLU A 38 15.50 9.22 20.06
C GLU A 38 14.73 7.92 20.35
N TYR A 39 13.42 7.89 20.10
CA TYR A 39 12.58 6.70 20.28
C TYR A 39 12.25 5.97 18.96
N CYS A 40 12.66 6.53 17.82
CA CYS A 40 12.43 5.91 16.52
C CYS A 40 13.32 4.67 16.35
N ASN A 41 12.74 3.57 15.88
CA ASN A 41 13.40 2.27 15.70
C ASN A 41 14.13 1.75 16.96
N SER A 42 13.66 2.16 18.14
CA SER A 42 14.17 1.73 19.45
C SER A 42 13.20 0.78 20.14
N ASN A 43 13.75 -0.22 20.83
CA ASN A 43 13.01 -1.21 21.62
C ASN A 43 13.29 -1.10 23.12
N THR A 44 13.82 0.03 23.61
CA THR A 44 13.98 0.24 25.05
C THR A 44 12.61 0.36 25.73
N GLN A 45 12.57 0.14 27.05
CA GLN A 45 11.32 0.25 27.80
C GLN A 45 10.72 1.65 27.71
N GLU A 46 11.56 2.69 27.70
CA GLU A 46 11.15 4.09 27.53
C GLU A 46 10.57 4.34 26.15
N ALA A 47 11.17 3.80 25.08
CA ALA A 47 10.65 3.93 23.73
C ALA A 47 9.29 3.21 23.58
N LEU A 48 9.14 2.02 24.16
CA LEU A 48 7.88 1.27 24.15
C LEU A 48 6.79 2.02 24.93
N GLN A 49 7.13 2.62 26.06
CA GLN A 49 6.21 3.46 26.82
C GLN A 49 5.79 4.68 26.00
N TYR A 50 6.74 5.39 25.39
CA TYR A 50 6.47 6.54 24.53
C TYR A 50 5.51 6.19 23.39
N TRP A 51 5.79 5.12 22.63
CA TRP A 51 4.92 4.70 21.52
C TRP A 51 3.54 4.23 22.00
N THR A 52 3.46 3.67 23.20
CA THR A 52 2.18 3.33 23.84
C THR A 52 1.37 4.58 24.16
N GLU A 53 1.99 5.63 24.72
CA GLU A 53 1.33 6.92 24.99
C GLU A 53 0.93 7.65 23.70
N VAL A 54 1.72 7.52 22.63
CA VAL A 54 1.35 8.04 21.30
C VAL A 54 0.13 7.29 20.75
N LEU A 55 0.11 5.96 20.87
CA LEU A 55 -1.01 5.13 20.43
C LEU A 55 -2.31 5.50 21.17
N GLU A 56 -2.24 5.78 22.47
CA GLU A 56 -3.39 6.21 23.29
C GLU A 56 -4.03 7.53 22.84
N LYS A 57 -3.34 8.35 22.03
CA LYS A 57 -3.90 9.57 21.44
C LYS A 57 -4.77 9.29 20.22
N CYS A 58 -4.76 8.07 19.68
CA CYS A 58 -5.59 7.68 18.55
C CYS A 58 -7.04 7.49 19.00
N ASP A 59 -7.87 8.49 18.74
CA ASP A 59 -9.31 8.44 18.99
C ASP A 59 -10.12 8.37 17.69
N SER A 60 -11.45 8.51 17.79
CA SER A 60 -12.35 8.46 16.64
C SER A 60 -12.13 9.57 15.60
N THR A 61 -11.44 10.65 15.97
CA THR A 61 -11.14 11.76 15.05
C THR A 61 -9.91 11.49 14.18
N CYS A 62 -9.11 10.48 14.55
CA CYS A 62 -7.85 10.15 13.88
C CYS A 62 -8.01 9.07 12.79
N TYR A 63 -9.21 8.52 12.58
CA TYR A 63 -9.40 7.41 11.63
C TYR A 63 -9.14 7.84 10.17
N VAL A 64 -8.23 7.11 9.52
CA VAL A 64 -8.09 7.06 8.06
C VAL A 64 -8.93 5.92 7.51
N TYR A 65 -8.85 4.76 8.16
CA TYR A 65 -9.65 3.59 7.84
C TYR A 65 -9.98 2.86 9.15
N GLN A 66 -11.26 2.54 9.31
CA GLN A 66 -11.76 1.73 10.41
C GLN A 66 -12.22 0.39 9.84
N ASN A 67 -11.68 -0.72 10.34
CA ASN A 67 -12.11 -2.03 9.87
C ASN A 67 -13.47 -2.39 10.47
N PRO A 68 -14.55 -2.46 9.67
CA PRO A 68 -15.91 -2.68 10.20
C PRO A 68 -16.12 -4.08 10.78
N PHE A 69 -15.27 -5.05 10.41
CA PHE A 69 -15.36 -6.44 10.86
C PHE A 69 -14.38 -6.76 12.00
N GLY A 70 -13.73 -5.73 12.55
CA GLY A 70 -12.62 -5.89 13.49
C GLY A 70 -11.32 -6.31 12.79
N GLY A 71 -10.20 -5.97 13.41
CA GLY A 71 -8.87 -6.20 12.84
C GLY A 71 -7.96 -5.01 13.04
N ARG A 72 -7.21 -4.65 11.99
CA ARG A 72 -6.30 -3.51 12.00
C ARG A 72 -7.00 -2.25 11.51
N ASP A 73 -6.98 -1.24 12.36
CA ASP A 73 -7.39 0.11 12.02
C ASP A 73 -6.17 0.92 11.56
N VAL A 74 -6.43 1.99 10.80
CA VAL A 74 -5.42 2.94 10.34
C VAL A 74 -5.78 4.32 10.86
N PHE A 75 -4.85 4.92 11.59
CA PHE A 75 -4.98 6.24 12.19
C PHE A 75 -3.96 7.20 11.58
N ALA A 76 -4.33 8.47 11.50
CA ALA A 76 -3.42 9.57 11.22
C ALA A 76 -3.34 10.48 12.44
N LEU A 77 -2.13 10.69 12.96
CA LEU A 77 -1.86 11.53 14.12
C LEU A 77 -0.73 12.50 13.77
N GLY A 78 -1.07 13.75 13.44
CA GLY A 78 -0.09 14.72 12.95
C GLY A 78 0.65 14.19 11.71
N SER A 79 1.97 14.07 11.83
CA SER A 79 2.87 13.63 10.74
C SER A 79 3.07 12.12 10.61
N ILE A 80 2.28 11.30 11.30
CA ILE A 80 2.41 9.84 11.26
C ILE A 80 1.12 9.12 10.92
N ILE A 81 1.28 7.97 10.28
CA ILE A 81 0.26 6.92 10.16
C ILE A 81 0.58 5.83 11.18
N ILE A 82 -0.44 5.36 11.88
CA ILE A 82 -0.36 4.25 12.83
C ILE A 82 -1.34 3.18 12.35
N LYS A 83 -0.85 1.99 11.99
CA LYS A 83 -1.72 0.83 11.73
C LYS A 83 -1.71 -0.08 12.96
N SER A 84 -2.83 -0.26 13.64
CA SER A 84 -2.90 -0.99 14.91
C SER A 84 -4.28 -1.63 15.16
N CYS A 85 -4.33 -2.71 15.94
CA CYS A 85 -5.55 -3.37 16.39
C CYS A 85 -5.90 -3.09 17.87
N HIS A 86 -5.36 -2.02 18.45
CA HIS A 86 -5.46 -1.73 19.90
C HIS A 86 -6.87 -1.40 20.40
N LEU A 87 -7.76 -0.86 19.55
CA LEU A 87 -9.15 -0.55 19.92
C LEU A 87 -10.09 -1.77 19.88
N GLY A 88 -9.56 -2.95 19.53
CA GLY A 88 -10.23 -4.24 19.68
C GLY A 88 -11.31 -4.54 18.64
N THR A 89 -11.69 -5.82 18.58
CA THR A 89 -12.82 -6.31 17.80
C THR A 89 -14.12 -5.79 18.40
N ARG A 90 -14.83 -4.94 17.66
CA ARG A 90 -16.21 -4.60 17.98
C ARG A 90 -17.06 -5.79 17.53
N ASP A 91 -17.51 -6.59 18.50
CA ASP A 91 -18.46 -7.71 18.34
C ASP A 91 -18.08 -8.87 17.40
N ALA A 92 -17.37 -9.88 17.93
CA ALA A 92 -17.60 -11.29 17.58
C ALA A 92 -16.84 -12.18 18.56
N GLY A 93 -17.47 -13.26 19.03
CA GLY A 93 -16.87 -14.31 19.88
C GLY A 93 -15.79 -15.15 19.20
N SER A 94 -14.83 -14.51 18.53
CA SER A 94 -13.67 -15.11 17.90
C SER A 94 -12.41 -14.51 18.52
N GLU A 95 -11.73 -15.29 19.36
CA GLU A 95 -10.46 -14.95 20.00
C GLU A 95 -9.26 -14.93 19.04
N SER A 96 -9.44 -15.04 17.72
CA SER A 96 -8.33 -14.96 16.76
C SER A 96 -8.31 -13.63 16.02
N SER A 97 -7.78 -12.58 16.65
CA SER A 97 -7.30 -11.42 15.89
C SER A 97 -6.18 -11.89 14.95
N ARG A 98 -6.31 -11.66 13.64
CA ARG A 98 -5.25 -11.93 12.66
C ARG A 98 -3.89 -11.45 13.18
N ASP A 99 -2.88 -12.30 13.10
CA ASP A 99 -1.51 -11.94 13.47
C ASP A 99 -0.88 -11.13 12.31
N TYR A 100 -0.69 -9.84 12.53
CA TYR A 100 -0.12 -8.94 11.53
C TYR A 100 1.42 -8.93 11.56
N SER A 101 2.06 -9.63 12.50
CA SER A 101 3.51 -9.52 12.71
C SER A 101 4.32 -9.97 11.49
N THR A 102 3.83 -10.94 10.71
CA THR A 102 4.47 -11.38 9.46
C THR A 102 4.36 -10.31 8.36
N ALA A 103 3.18 -9.71 8.21
CA ALA A 103 2.93 -8.65 7.25
C ALA A 103 3.77 -7.39 7.57
N ASP A 104 3.80 -6.98 8.84
CA ASP A 104 4.60 -5.85 9.33
C ASP A 104 6.10 -6.04 9.11
N LYS A 105 6.62 -7.22 9.47
CA LYS A 105 8.03 -7.54 9.22
C LYS A 105 8.34 -7.52 7.73
N ASN A 106 7.40 -7.94 6.88
CA ASN A 106 7.58 -7.89 5.44
C ASN A 106 7.57 -6.47 4.90
N GLU A 107 6.64 -5.62 5.32
CA GLU A 107 6.59 -4.19 4.94
C GLU A 107 7.90 -3.49 5.32
N VAL A 108 8.38 -3.68 6.56
CA VAL A 108 9.66 -3.11 7.01
C VAL A 108 10.84 -3.64 6.19
N ALA A 109 10.92 -4.95 5.97
CA ALA A 109 12.03 -5.54 5.21
C ALA A 109 12.02 -5.12 3.73
N ALA A 110 10.83 -5.01 3.12
CA ALA A 110 10.68 -4.58 1.75
C ALA A 110 11.15 -3.13 1.55
N ILE A 111 10.75 -2.21 2.43
CA ILE A 111 11.18 -0.80 2.37
C ILE A 111 12.70 -0.66 2.40
N GLN A 112 13.43 -1.54 3.12
CA GLN A 112 14.90 -1.51 3.14
C GLN A 112 15.56 -1.91 1.81
N LEU A 113 14.83 -2.61 0.92
CA LEU A 113 15.32 -3.05 -0.39
C LEU A 113 14.98 -2.08 -1.51
N VAL A 114 14.07 -1.13 -1.27
CA VAL A 114 13.59 -0.19 -2.28
C VAL A 114 14.72 0.76 -2.71
N PRO A 115 14.94 0.96 -4.04
CA PRO A 115 15.88 1.96 -4.52
C PRO A 115 15.53 3.37 -4.03
N ASN A 116 16.54 4.18 -3.68
CA ASN A 116 16.35 5.54 -3.14
C ASN A 116 15.58 6.50 -4.07
N THR A 117 15.42 6.16 -5.34
CA THR A 117 14.66 6.91 -6.34
C THR A 117 13.16 6.69 -6.25
N VAL A 118 12.72 5.60 -5.61
CA VAL A 118 11.32 5.28 -5.37
C VAL A 118 10.94 5.80 -3.97
N PRO A 119 9.99 6.76 -3.87
CA PRO A 119 9.64 7.34 -2.58
C PRO A 119 8.82 6.37 -1.73
N VAL A 120 9.24 6.15 -0.50
CA VAL A 120 8.60 5.24 0.47
C VAL A 120 8.50 5.91 1.84
N PRO A 121 7.54 5.52 2.69
CA PRO A 121 7.40 6.13 4.00
C PRO A 121 8.56 5.72 4.90
N ARG A 122 9.05 6.65 5.72
CA ARG A 122 9.94 6.29 6.81
C ARG A 122 9.19 5.48 7.88
N ILE A 123 9.75 4.34 8.29
CA ILE A 123 9.26 3.58 9.44
C ILE A 123 9.87 4.15 10.73
N PHE A 124 9.02 4.49 11.70
CA PHE A 124 9.40 4.98 13.02
C PHE A 124 9.32 3.91 14.10
N PHE A 125 8.39 2.97 13.97
CA PHE A 125 8.23 1.86 14.91
C PHE A 125 7.56 0.67 14.23
N SER A 126 7.97 -0.54 14.57
CA SER A 126 7.29 -1.78 14.19
C SER A 126 7.47 -2.81 15.30
N GLY A 127 6.38 -3.27 15.89
CA GLY A 127 6.44 -4.22 16.99
C GLY A 127 5.12 -4.34 17.74
N LYS A 128 5.18 -4.88 18.96
CA LYS A 128 3.99 -5.02 19.81
C LYS A 128 3.91 -3.89 20.84
N LEU A 129 2.78 -3.19 20.88
CA LEU A 129 2.41 -2.24 21.92
C LEU A 129 1.25 -2.83 22.71
N LYS A 130 1.41 -2.95 24.04
CA LYS A 130 0.43 -3.64 24.92
C LYS A 130 0.00 -5.02 24.40
N GLY A 131 0.94 -5.77 23.80
CA GLY A 131 0.70 -7.10 23.25
C GLY A 131 -0.03 -7.14 21.90
N LYS A 132 -0.30 -5.99 21.28
CA LYS A 132 -0.95 -5.86 19.96
C LYS A 132 0.03 -5.33 18.92
N ASP A 133 -0.02 -5.86 17.70
CA ASP A 133 0.85 -5.43 16.61
C ASP A 133 0.53 -3.98 16.20
N ALA A 134 1.60 -3.21 15.98
CA ALA A 134 1.54 -1.84 15.55
C ALA A 134 2.74 -1.52 14.66
N ILE A 135 2.46 -0.81 13.57
CA ILE A 135 3.47 -0.14 12.75
C ILE A 135 3.17 1.35 12.77
N VAL A 136 4.22 2.15 12.92
CA VAL A 136 4.16 3.61 12.87
C VAL A 136 5.09 4.08 11.77
N GLN A 137 4.54 4.86 10.85
CA GLN A 137 5.24 5.30 9.66
C GLN A 137 4.95 6.76 9.34
N GLU A 138 5.75 7.35 8.46
CA GLU A 138 5.53 8.68 7.91
C GLU A 138 4.16 8.78 7.25
N ARG A 139 3.45 9.86 7.58
CA ARG A 139 2.32 10.32 6.78
C ARG A 139 2.87 11.17 5.66
N ILE A 140 2.94 10.61 4.45
CA ILE A 140 3.53 11.29 3.30
C ILE A 140 2.61 12.46 2.87
N PRO A 141 3.14 13.69 2.75
CA PRO A 141 2.36 14.84 2.29
C PRO A 141 1.86 14.69 0.85
N GLY A 142 0.55 14.73 0.63
CA GLY A 142 -0.06 14.61 -0.68
C GLY A 142 -1.48 14.05 -0.65
N VAL A 143 -1.93 13.55 -1.80
CA VAL A 143 -3.24 12.94 -2.01
C VAL A 143 -3.07 11.54 -2.58
N ALA A 144 -3.81 10.55 -2.10
CA ALA A 144 -3.80 9.20 -2.68
C ALA A 144 -4.36 9.25 -4.12
N LEU A 145 -3.76 8.50 -5.04
CA LEU A 145 -4.08 8.61 -6.46
C LEU A 145 -5.54 8.24 -6.75
N ASN A 146 -6.13 7.29 -6.02
CA ASN A 146 -7.57 6.97 -6.13
C ASN A 146 -8.47 8.16 -5.76
N VAL A 147 -8.05 8.99 -4.80
CA VAL A 147 -8.78 10.19 -4.36
C VAL A 147 -8.61 11.33 -5.37
N ALA A 148 -7.43 11.46 -5.97
CA ALA A 148 -7.18 12.44 -7.03
C ALA A 148 -7.85 12.04 -8.37
N TRP A 149 -8.00 10.73 -8.63
CA TRP A 149 -8.37 10.13 -9.92
C TRP A 149 -9.56 10.78 -10.63
N PRO A 150 -10.70 11.07 -9.97
CA PRO A 150 -11.88 11.64 -10.63
C PRO A 150 -11.64 13.05 -11.19
N TYR A 151 -10.59 13.74 -10.73
CA TYR A 151 -10.27 15.11 -11.09
C TYR A 151 -9.09 15.22 -12.05
N LEU A 152 -8.45 14.10 -12.40
CA LEU A 152 -7.33 14.07 -13.33
C LEU A 152 -7.80 14.09 -14.78
N SER A 153 -7.09 14.84 -15.60
CA SER A 153 -7.21 14.73 -17.05
C SER A 153 -6.63 13.38 -17.55
N PRO A 154 -7.02 12.90 -18.74
CA PRO A 154 -6.44 11.70 -19.34
C PRO A 154 -4.91 11.73 -19.41
N ALA A 155 -4.32 12.86 -19.80
CA ALA A 155 -2.87 13.01 -19.89
C ALA A 155 -2.17 12.89 -18.52
N GLN A 156 -2.83 13.31 -17.44
CA GLN A 156 -2.28 13.12 -16.08
C GLN A 156 -2.37 11.65 -15.65
N LYS A 157 -3.46 10.95 -15.98
CA LYS A 157 -3.60 9.51 -15.72
C LYS A 157 -2.53 8.71 -16.47
N ASP A 158 -2.29 9.04 -17.74
CA ASP A 158 -1.19 8.49 -18.55
C ASP A 158 0.16 8.75 -17.86
N SER A 159 0.44 10.00 -17.47
CA SER A 159 1.70 10.36 -16.82
C SER A 159 1.93 9.61 -15.50
N PHE A 160 0.91 9.46 -14.64
CA PHE A 160 1.07 8.71 -13.39
C PHE A 160 1.28 7.22 -13.63
N LYS A 161 0.67 6.65 -14.66
CA LYS A 161 0.92 5.27 -15.06
C LYS A 161 2.37 5.09 -15.51
N GLU A 162 2.86 5.96 -16.39
CA GLU A 162 4.26 5.95 -16.87
C GLU A 162 5.26 6.11 -15.71
N GLN A 163 5.00 7.04 -14.79
CA GLN A 163 5.82 7.22 -13.58
C GLN A 163 5.85 5.93 -12.73
N THR A 164 4.69 5.29 -12.54
CA THR A 164 4.59 4.04 -11.78
C THR A 164 5.36 2.91 -12.47
N GLN A 165 5.21 2.76 -13.79
CA GLN A 165 5.92 1.76 -14.59
C GLN A 165 7.44 1.97 -14.55
N LYS A 166 7.91 3.22 -14.58
CA LYS A 166 9.33 3.54 -14.39
C LYS A 166 9.82 3.12 -13.00
N MET A 167 9.08 3.40 -11.93
CA MET A 167 9.42 2.94 -10.57
C MET A 167 9.42 1.41 -10.48
N MET A 168 8.47 0.72 -11.13
CA MET A 168 8.46 -0.75 -11.21
C MET A 168 9.69 -1.31 -11.94
N ALA A 169 10.12 -0.65 -13.02
CA ALA A 169 11.37 -1.00 -13.71
C ALA A 169 12.58 -0.85 -12.78
N GLU A 170 12.65 0.23 -11.98
CA GLU A 170 13.70 0.43 -10.97
C GLU A 170 13.68 -0.67 -9.89
N LEU A 171 12.50 -1.05 -9.37
CA LEU A 171 12.37 -2.18 -8.43
C LEU A 171 12.88 -3.49 -9.04
N SER A 172 12.61 -3.74 -10.31
CA SER A 172 13.06 -4.96 -11.01
C SER A 172 14.59 -5.10 -11.17
N THR A 173 15.33 -4.02 -10.90
CA THR A 173 16.81 -4.05 -10.90
C THR A 173 17.38 -4.69 -9.65
N VAL A 174 16.64 -4.67 -8.54
CA VAL A 174 17.04 -5.28 -7.27
C VAL A 174 17.06 -6.80 -7.45
N GLN A 175 18.19 -7.43 -7.10
CA GLN A 175 18.38 -8.86 -7.28
C GLN A 175 17.98 -9.63 -6.02
N PRO A 176 17.30 -10.79 -6.16
CA PRO A 176 17.04 -11.66 -5.03
C PRO A 176 18.35 -12.20 -4.44
N PRO A 177 18.40 -12.48 -3.12
CA PRO A 177 19.48 -13.26 -2.54
C PRO A 177 19.62 -14.61 -3.28
N SER A 178 20.85 -15.12 -3.41
CA SER A 178 21.11 -16.39 -4.13
C SER A 178 20.41 -17.62 -3.54
N THR A 179 19.90 -17.51 -2.31
CA THR A 179 19.11 -18.54 -1.62
C THR A 179 17.64 -18.55 -2.03
N VAL A 180 17.15 -17.49 -2.66
CA VAL A 180 15.76 -17.39 -3.14
C VAL A 180 15.71 -17.95 -4.55
N LEU A 181 15.13 -19.14 -4.68
CA LEU A 181 15.01 -19.87 -5.95
C LEU A 181 13.59 -19.87 -6.50
N GLU A 182 12.60 -19.61 -5.64
CA GLU A 182 11.18 -19.69 -5.95
C GLU A 182 10.46 -18.41 -5.50
N PRO A 183 9.27 -18.13 -6.04
CA PRO A 183 8.48 -16.99 -5.60
C PRO A 183 8.21 -16.98 -4.09
N THR A 184 8.47 -15.85 -3.44
CA THR A 184 8.30 -15.68 -1.99
C THR A 184 8.13 -14.22 -1.63
N TYR A 185 7.42 -13.95 -0.53
CA TYR A 185 7.54 -12.67 0.17
C TYR A 185 8.97 -12.43 0.67
N ILE A 186 9.33 -11.17 0.95
CA ILE A 186 10.65 -10.81 1.48
C ILE A 186 10.94 -11.56 2.79
N MET A 187 9.95 -11.59 3.68
CA MET A 187 9.93 -12.43 4.87
C MET A 187 9.10 -13.67 4.54
N PRO A 188 9.71 -14.89 4.55
CA PRO A 188 8.98 -16.11 4.26
C PRO A 188 7.76 -16.29 5.16
N ASP A 189 6.63 -16.59 4.53
CA ASP A 189 5.34 -16.74 5.21
C ASP A 189 4.84 -18.17 5.01
N PRO A 190 4.75 -18.99 6.09
CA PRO A 190 4.33 -20.38 5.97
C PRO A 190 2.82 -20.54 5.70
N ASN A 191 2.02 -19.48 5.90
CA ASN A 191 0.57 -19.54 5.66
C ASN A 191 0.04 -18.19 5.15
N PRO A 192 0.39 -17.81 3.91
CA PRO A 192 0.08 -16.48 3.39
C PRO A 192 -1.43 -16.27 3.20
N ILE A 193 -2.21 -17.33 2.92
CA ILE A 193 -3.68 -17.23 2.82
C ILE A 193 -4.28 -16.67 4.12
N VAL A 194 -3.84 -17.17 5.28
CA VAL A 194 -4.36 -16.71 6.58
C VAL A 194 -3.68 -15.42 7.05
N ASN A 195 -2.35 -15.35 6.97
CA ASN A 195 -1.59 -14.25 7.52
C ASN A 195 -1.74 -12.95 6.71
N ARG A 196 -2.06 -13.09 5.41
CA ARG A 196 -2.18 -11.97 4.46
C ARG A 196 -3.58 -11.77 3.91
N ASP A 197 -4.51 -12.65 4.27
CA ASP A 197 -5.91 -12.61 3.81
C ASP A 197 -6.02 -12.62 2.27
N ILE A 198 -5.13 -13.38 1.61
CA ILE A 198 -5.19 -13.58 0.17
C ILE A 198 -6.06 -14.79 -0.17
N SER A 199 -6.72 -14.75 -1.32
CA SER A 199 -7.52 -15.90 -1.77
C SER A 199 -6.64 -17.10 -2.17
N SER A 200 -7.20 -18.32 -2.10
CA SER A 200 -6.51 -19.51 -2.62
C SER A 200 -6.18 -19.40 -4.11
N SER A 201 -6.99 -18.66 -4.87
CA SER A 201 -6.73 -18.42 -6.30
C SER A 201 -5.54 -17.48 -6.51
N GLU A 202 -5.41 -16.43 -5.70
CA GLU A 202 -4.25 -15.55 -5.70
C GLU A 202 -2.98 -16.30 -5.31
N SER A 203 -3.03 -17.07 -4.21
CA SER A 203 -1.92 -17.91 -3.77
C SER A 203 -1.49 -18.91 -4.84
N ALA A 204 -2.43 -19.51 -5.57
CA ALA A 204 -2.12 -20.43 -6.65
C ALA A 204 -1.45 -19.73 -7.84
N ILE A 205 -1.78 -18.47 -8.14
CA ILE A 205 -1.11 -17.72 -9.20
C ILE A 205 0.34 -17.42 -8.80
N LEU A 206 0.57 -16.93 -7.58
CA LEU A 206 1.90 -16.50 -7.11
C LEU A 206 2.87 -17.66 -6.83
N PHE A 207 2.38 -18.77 -6.29
CA PHE A 207 3.23 -19.83 -5.71
C PHE A 207 3.08 -21.21 -6.35
N SER A 208 2.32 -21.35 -7.44
CA SER A 208 2.19 -22.67 -8.09
C SER A 208 3.53 -23.11 -8.69
N ASP A 209 3.98 -24.29 -8.27
CA ASP A 209 5.08 -25.00 -8.93
C ASP A 209 4.63 -25.31 -10.36
N ARG A 210 5.15 -24.52 -11.31
CA ARG A 210 5.06 -24.84 -12.72
C ARG A 210 6.45 -25.27 -13.11
N SER A 211 6.66 -26.57 -13.18
CA SER A 211 7.90 -27.23 -13.60
C SER A 211 8.48 -26.76 -14.94
N GLU A 212 7.79 -25.89 -15.68
CA GLU A 212 8.25 -25.19 -16.90
C GLU A 212 8.73 -23.74 -16.67
N ARG A 213 8.65 -23.19 -15.45
CA ARG A 213 9.00 -21.80 -15.10
C ARG A 213 10.43 -21.57 -14.62
N GLY A 214 11.24 -22.62 -14.48
CA GLY A 214 12.62 -22.55 -13.94
C GLY A 214 13.61 -21.64 -14.69
N SER A 215 13.20 -20.97 -15.78
CA SER A 215 13.98 -19.96 -16.49
C SER A 215 13.49 -18.51 -16.28
N ARG A 216 12.35 -18.30 -15.61
CA ARG A 216 11.76 -16.95 -15.46
C ARG A 216 12.43 -16.19 -14.32
N LYS A 217 12.84 -14.95 -14.62
CA LYS A 217 13.46 -14.06 -13.64
C LYS A 217 12.49 -13.76 -12.48
N LEU A 218 12.99 -13.83 -11.25
CA LEU A 218 12.33 -13.27 -10.07
C LEU A 218 12.67 -11.78 -9.98
N ASN A 219 11.66 -10.94 -9.79
CA ASN A 219 11.85 -9.51 -9.62
C ASN A 219 11.29 -9.08 -8.26
N PHE A 220 11.93 -8.09 -7.64
CA PHE A 220 11.35 -7.42 -6.49
C PHE A 220 10.14 -6.61 -6.94
N MET A 221 8.98 -6.91 -6.36
CA MET A 221 7.72 -6.26 -6.71
C MET A 221 6.90 -5.95 -5.46
N HIS A 222 6.12 -4.88 -5.52
CA HIS A 222 5.19 -4.48 -4.46
C HIS A 222 3.99 -5.42 -4.36
N ASN A 223 3.52 -5.98 -5.49
CA ASN A 223 2.38 -6.91 -5.57
C ASN A 223 1.03 -6.35 -5.05
N ASP A 224 0.92 -5.03 -4.92
CA ASP A 224 -0.32 -4.35 -4.50
C ASP A 224 -0.34 -2.87 -4.93
N LEU A 225 0.09 -2.58 -6.17
CA LEU A 225 0.17 -1.20 -6.71
C LEU A 225 -1.20 -0.68 -7.16
N GLN A 226 -2.15 -0.66 -6.24
CA GLN A 226 -3.44 -0.01 -6.43
C GLN A 226 -3.28 1.52 -6.34
N PRO A 227 -4.15 2.31 -7.00
CA PRO A 227 -4.11 3.77 -6.88
C PRO A 227 -4.24 4.30 -5.43
N SER A 228 -4.85 3.55 -4.51
CA SER A 228 -4.91 3.91 -3.08
C SER A 228 -3.55 3.86 -2.37
N ASN A 229 -2.60 3.10 -2.92
CA ASN A 229 -1.28 2.89 -2.35
C ASN A 229 -0.21 3.84 -2.96
N ILE A 230 -0.64 4.78 -3.81
CA ILE A 230 0.22 5.77 -4.45
C ILE A 230 -0.18 7.17 -3.98
N ILE A 231 0.76 7.93 -3.45
CA ILE A 231 0.57 9.31 -3.01
C ILE A 231 1.13 10.26 -4.07
N VAL A 232 0.32 11.21 -4.50
CA VAL A 232 0.64 12.18 -5.54
C VAL A 232 0.55 13.63 -5.05
N ARG A 233 1.37 14.49 -5.64
CA ARG A 233 1.36 15.94 -5.39
C ARG A 233 1.99 16.64 -6.59
N ASN A 234 1.30 17.64 -7.15
CA ASN A 234 1.80 18.47 -8.27
C ASN A 234 2.29 17.62 -9.45
N ASP A 235 1.43 16.74 -9.97
CA ASP A 235 1.73 15.82 -11.10
C ASP A 235 2.90 14.85 -10.86
N GLN A 236 3.33 14.66 -9.61
CA GLN A 236 4.43 13.75 -9.26
C GLN A 236 3.98 12.71 -8.23
N ILE A 237 4.47 11.48 -8.38
CA ILE A 237 4.39 10.48 -7.32
C ILE A 237 5.39 10.85 -6.22
N VAL A 238 4.90 11.02 -5.00
CA VAL A 238 5.68 11.41 -3.82
C VAL A 238 5.70 10.33 -2.74
N GLY A 239 5.02 9.20 -2.96
CA GLY A 239 5.07 8.06 -2.06
C GLY A 239 4.40 6.81 -2.63
N ILE A 240 4.98 5.65 -2.35
CA ILE A 240 4.36 4.33 -2.48
C ILE A 240 4.29 3.72 -1.08
N VAL A 241 3.10 3.32 -0.66
CA VAL A 241 2.81 2.83 0.70
C VAL A 241 2.24 1.41 0.64
N ASP A 242 2.15 0.75 1.80
CA ASP A 242 1.54 -0.57 1.96
C ASP A 242 2.33 -1.71 1.30
N TRP A 243 3.63 -1.78 1.64
CA TRP A 243 4.56 -2.78 1.11
C TRP A 243 4.38 -4.17 1.73
N GLU A 244 3.30 -4.42 2.45
CA GLU A 244 3.13 -5.68 3.16
C GLU A 244 3.10 -6.87 2.20
N HIS A 245 2.57 -6.72 0.98
CA HIS A 245 2.53 -7.79 -0.04
C HIS A 245 3.80 -7.93 -0.88
N ALA A 246 4.83 -7.12 -0.65
CA ALA A 246 6.03 -7.11 -1.48
C ALA A 246 6.84 -8.41 -1.39
N GLY A 247 7.51 -8.77 -2.48
CA GLY A 247 8.24 -10.02 -2.57
C GLY A 247 9.02 -10.20 -3.87
N TRP A 248 9.59 -11.38 -4.00
CA TRP A 248 10.26 -11.91 -5.18
C TRP A 248 9.26 -12.74 -5.96
N PHE A 249 8.82 -12.26 -7.12
CA PHE A 249 7.80 -12.94 -7.92
C PHE A 249 8.16 -12.93 -9.40
N HIS A 250 7.46 -13.74 -10.18
CA HIS A 250 7.48 -13.63 -11.63
C HIS A 250 6.55 -12.51 -12.10
N TRP A 251 6.98 -11.76 -13.10
CA TRP A 251 6.27 -10.57 -13.58
C TRP A 251 4.84 -10.89 -14.03
N ASP A 252 4.68 -11.92 -14.87
CA ASP A 252 3.37 -12.40 -15.34
C ASP A 252 2.41 -12.77 -14.21
N ASP A 253 2.93 -13.35 -13.11
CA ASP A 253 2.08 -13.82 -12.02
C ASP A 253 1.54 -12.64 -11.22
N VAL A 254 2.37 -11.64 -10.95
CA VAL A 254 1.92 -10.39 -10.32
C VAL A 254 0.99 -9.64 -11.26
N GLY A 255 1.26 -9.60 -12.57
CA GLY A 255 0.35 -9.00 -13.55
C GLY A 255 -1.03 -9.68 -13.60
N ALA A 256 -1.06 -11.01 -13.51
CA ALA A 256 -2.30 -11.78 -13.40
C ALA A 256 -3.02 -11.55 -12.07
N VAL A 257 -2.30 -11.39 -10.95
CA VAL A 257 -2.89 -11.01 -9.66
C VAL A 257 -3.46 -9.60 -9.72
N HIS A 258 -2.71 -8.65 -10.29
CA HIS A 258 -3.10 -7.24 -10.38
C HIS A 258 -4.40 -7.09 -11.17
N SER A 259 -4.42 -7.59 -12.40
CA SER A 259 -5.60 -7.51 -13.27
C SER A 259 -6.83 -8.24 -12.73
N ARG A 260 -6.65 -9.28 -11.89
CA ARG A 260 -7.76 -10.11 -11.40
C ARG A 260 -8.29 -9.70 -10.03
N PHE A 261 -7.41 -9.23 -9.14
CA PHE A 261 -7.74 -9.02 -7.73
C PHE A 261 -7.48 -7.61 -7.24
N ARG A 262 -6.68 -6.80 -7.95
CA ARG A 262 -6.30 -5.46 -7.51
C ARG A 262 -6.97 -4.33 -8.27
N THR A 263 -7.54 -4.62 -9.44
CA THR A 263 -8.27 -3.64 -10.24
C THR A 263 -9.70 -4.12 -10.52
N PRO A 264 -10.67 -3.20 -10.60
CA PRO A 264 -12.02 -3.54 -11.04
C PRO A 264 -12.02 -4.12 -12.47
N ARG A 265 -12.92 -5.06 -12.74
CA ARG A 265 -13.12 -5.66 -14.08
C ARG A 265 -14.51 -5.31 -14.60
N ARG A 266 -14.70 -5.20 -15.92
CA ARG A 266 -16.01 -5.03 -16.58
C ARG A 266 -17.07 -5.99 -16.04
N GLU A 267 -16.69 -7.23 -15.80
CA GLU A 267 -17.56 -8.27 -15.26
C GLU A 267 -18.16 -7.92 -13.89
N ASP A 268 -17.41 -7.19 -13.05
CA ASP A 268 -17.85 -6.76 -11.72
C ASP A 268 -18.99 -5.73 -11.81
N PHE A 269 -19.17 -5.09 -12.97
CA PHE A 269 -20.18 -4.06 -13.24
C PHE A 269 -21.25 -4.50 -14.26
N ALA A 270 -21.31 -5.77 -14.65
CA ALA A 270 -22.24 -6.26 -15.68
C ALA A 270 -23.74 -6.01 -15.38
N GLY A 271 -24.08 -5.62 -14.15
CA GLY A 271 -25.43 -5.23 -13.71
C GLY A 271 -25.66 -3.72 -13.53
N ILE A 272 -24.66 -2.87 -13.81
CA ILE A 272 -24.74 -1.42 -13.64
C ILE A 272 -24.67 -0.77 -15.03
N GLN A 273 -25.55 0.21 -15.29
CA GLN A 273 -25.48 1.00 -16.52
C GLN A 273 -24.38 2.04 -16.42
N LEU A 274 -23.15 1.64 -16.78
CA LEU A 274 -22.02 2.53 -16.98
C LEU A 274 -21.82 2.76 -18.48
N SER A 275 -21.39 3.96 -18.84
CA SER A 275 -20.92 4.28 -20.20
C SER A 275 -19.60 3.54 -20.49
N GLU A 276 -19.27 3.36 -21.77
CA GLU A 276 -17.97 2.78 -22.15
C GLU A 276 -16.80 3.65 -21.67
N GLU A 277 -16.98 4.97 -21.56
CA GLU A 277 -15.96 5.87 -21.00
C GLU A 277 -15.70 5.57 -19.53
N GLU A 278 -16.75 5.40 -18.72
CA GLU A 278 -16.63 5.03 -17.31
C GLU A 278 -16.03 3.63 -17.12
N LEU A 279 -16.42 2.66 -17.96
CA LEU A 279 -15.83 1.32 -17.93
C LEU A 279 -14.34 1.33 -18.29
N ASN A 280 -13.96 2.09 -19.32
CA ASN A 280 -12.56 2.25 -19.71
C ASN A 280 -11.75 2.91 -18.59
N ASP A 281 -12.32 3.90 -17.89
CA ASP A 281 -11.63 4.57 -16.79
C ASP A 281 -11.40 3.65 -15.59
N LEU A 282 -12.38 2.78 -15.27
CA LEU A 282 -12.28 1.80 -14.19
C LEU A 282 -11.23 0.73 -14.46
N GLU A 283 -11.12 0.27 -15.70
CA GLU A 283 -10.13 -0.74 -16.10
C GLU A 283 -8.77 -0.15 -16.45
N TYR A 284 -8.66 1.18 -16.55
CA TYR A 284 -7.48 1.87 -17.05
C TYR A 284 -6.20 1.48 -16.30
N TRP A 285 -6.29 1.14 -15.01
CA TRP A 285 -5.14 0.73 -14.20
C TRP A 285 -4.80 -0.77 -14.28
N GLY A 286 -5.66 -1.59 -14.89
CA GLY A 286 -5.58 -3.06 -14.88
C GLY A 286 -4.43 -3.66 -15.69
N ASP A 287 -3.95 -2.93 -16.70
CA ASP A 287 -2.84 -3.27 -17.59
C ASP A 287 -1.50 -2.65 -17.12
N LEU A 288 -1.39 -2.22 -15.86
CA LEU A 288 -0.15 -1.65 -15.31
C LEU A 288 1.09 -2.52 -15.58
N TYR A 289 0.92 -3.84 -15.58
CA TYR A 289 1.98 -4.85 -15.81
C TYR A 289 2.09 -5.31 -17.27
N ALA A 290 1.37 -4.71 -18.22
CA ALA A 290 1.38 -5.10 -19.64
C ALA A 290 2.68 -4.70 -20.40
N PHE A 291 3.75 -4.40 -19.67
CA PHE A 291 5.10 -4.18 -20.19
C PHE A 291 6.07 -5.06 -19.40
N GLU A 292 7.18 -5.50 -20.01
CA GLU A 292 8.28 -6.13 -19.26
C GLU A 292 9.48 -5.19 -19.17
N PRO A 293 10.11 -5.00 -18.00
CA PRO A 293 11.29 -4.13 -17.86
C PRO A 293 12.51 -4.58 -18.70
N SER A 294 12.56 -5.84 -19.13
CA SER A 294 13.61 -6.39 -20.00
C SER A 294 13.47 -5.99 -21.48
N ASP A 295 12.32 -5.45 -21.89
CA ASP A 295 12.14 -4.89 -23.22
C ASP A 295 12.85 -3.54 -23.31
N SER A 296 14.13 -3.62 -23.68
CA SER A 296 15.04 -2.51 -23.98
C SER A 296 14.60 -1.66 -25.20
N SER A 297 13.35 -1.77 -25.63
CA SER A 297 12.75 -0.96 -26.70
C SER A 297 12.04 0.31 -26.20
N MET A 298 11.80 0.45 -24.89
CA MET A 298 11.29 1.70 -24.34
C MET A 298 12.43 2.71 -24.11
N CYS A 299 12.81 3.42 -25.18
CA CYS A 299 13.30 4.78 -25.03
C CYS A 299 12.12 5.61 -24.51
N PHE A 300 12.09 5.89 -23.21
CA PHE A 300 11.32 7.00 -22.66
C PHE A 300 11.83 8.28 -23.35
N LYS A 301 11.04 8.82 -24.27
CA LYS A 301 11.33 10.07 -24.96
C LYS A 301 10.93 11.26 -24.10
#